data_AF-A0A6A2FB83-F1
#
_entry.id   AF-A0A6A2FB83-F1
#
_cell.length_a   1.000
_cell.length_b   1.000
_cell.length_c   1.000
_cell.angle_alpha   90.00
_cell.angle_beta   90.00
_cell.angle_gamma   90.00
#
_symmetry.space_group_name_H-M   'P 1'
#
loop_
_entity.id
_entity.type
_entity.pdbx_description
1 polymer ?
#
loop_
_entity_poly.entity_id
_entity_poly.type
_entity_poly.pdbx_seq_one_letter_code
_entity_poly.pdbx_strand_id
1 'polypeptide(L)'
;MPKDLIVTLNDLEYEILKKMRVVEGEDGEKLRNLFRLYVSTIPELKSSEYALKRVEKKEIIDEHLKNIWAEYEHTDFPTEQWDEEKVNKLTSELIEINVLFKVGEKQYIPSNKFRSLFKMLLHDITTESKDMDEYSAACVATIQLLMEFGVETLSKETVRDGTIFINEGWMFVYATAVKNAREFMKTKKLFPEAEMPVQTVP
;
A
#
# COMPACT_ATOMS: atom_id res chain seq x y z
N MET A 1 -21.08 5.97 -30.85
CA MET A 1 -19.81 5.36 -30.41
C MET A 1 -18.91 6.50 -29.94
N PRO A 2 -18.43 6.52 -28.68
CA PRO A 2 -17.38 7.45 -28.32
C PRO A 2 -16.15 7.10 -29.15
N LYS A 3 -15.54 8.09 -29.78
CA LYS A 3 -14.25 7.90 -30.47
C LYS A 3 -13.19 8.01 -29.39
N ASP A 4 -12.60 6.88 -29.00
CA ASP A 4 -11.49 6.89 -28.07
C ASP A 4 -10.32 7.65 -28.70
N LEU A 5 -9.84 8.68 -28.00
CA LEU A 5 -8.69 9.48 -28.42
C LEU A 5 -7.44 8.85 -27.78
N ILE A 6 -6.78 7.97 -28.53
CA ILE A 6 -5.47 7.42 -28.13
C ILE A 6 -4.41 8.45 -28.54
N VAL A 7 -3.76 9.08 -27.56
CA VAL A 7 -2.66 10.01 -27.78
C VAL A 7 -1.37 9.39 -27.27
N THR A 8 -0.38 9.23 -28.14
CA THR A 8 0.96 8.79 -27.76
C THR A 8 1.77 10.00 -27.32
N LEU A 9 2.15 10.03 -26.03
CA LEU A 9 3.02 11.07 -25.49
C LEU A 9 4.49 10.71 -25.79
N ASN A 10 5.30 11.71 -26.11
CA ASN A 10 6.75 11.54 -26.19
C ASN A 10 7.41 11.60 -24.80
N ASP A 11 8.66 11.15 -24.69
CA ASP A 11 9.39 11.06 -23.41
C ASP A 11 9.45 12.40 -22.65
N LEU A 12 9.54 13.51 -23.39
CA LEU A 12 9.57 14.85 -22.81
C LEU A 12 8.20 15.26 -22.24
N GLU A 13 7.11 14.97 -22.96
CA GLU A 13 5.73 15.21 -22.52
C GLU A 13 5.40 14.36 -21.28
N TYR A 14 5.88 13.13 -21.23
CA TYR A 14 5.75 12.25 -20.07
C TYR A 14 6.52 12.80 -18.85
N GLU A 15 7.74 13.29 -19.06
CA GLU A 15 8.54 13.92 -18.00
C GLU A 15 7.96 15.26 -17.52
N ILE A 16 7.31 16.03 -18.41
CA ILE A 16 6.58 17.25 -18.04
C ILE A 16 5.36 16.89 -17.18
N LEU A 17 4.56 15.90 -17.58
CA LEU A 17 3.41 15.41 -16.81
C LEU A 17 3.82 14.91 -15.43
N LYS A 18 4.93 14.16 -15.31
CA LYS A 18 5.47 13.73 -14.01
C LYS A 18 5.85 14.88 -13.07
N LYS A 19 6.23 16.04 -13.61
CA LYS A 19 6.71 17.20 -12.85
C LYS A 19 5.62 18.23 -12.55
N MET A 20 4.43 18.09 -13.13
CA MET A 20 3.28 18.94 -12.86
C MET A 20 2.73 18.70 -11.45
N ARG A 21 3.23 19.47 -10.48
CA ARG A 21 2.77 19.43 -9.08
C ARG A 21 1.44 20.16 -8.86
N VAL A 22 1.08 21.09 -9.75
CA VAL A 22 -0.17 21.87 -9.68
C VAL A 22 -0.63 22.15 -11.12
N VAL A 23 -1.85 21.71 -11.46
CA VAL A 23 -2.52 22.10 -12.70
C VAL A 23 -3.64 23.05 -12.32
N GLU A 24 -3.34 24.34 -12.26
CA GLU A 24 -4.30 25.42 -12.01
C GLU A 24 -4.73 26.05 -13.34
N GLY A 25 -6.02 26.40 -13.45
CA GLY A 25 -6.64 26.98 -14.66
C GLY A 25 -7.91 26.26 -15.10
N GLU A 26 -8.68 26.88 -16.02
CA GLU A 26 -9.97 26.34 -16.52
C GLU A 26 -9.88 24.92 -17.10
N ASP A 27 -8.72 24.52 -17.62
CA ASP A 27 -8.48 23.18 -18.19
C ASP A 27 -7.71 22.22 -17.26
N GLY A 28 -7.39 22.62 -16.03
CA GLY A 28 -6.57 21.82 -15.12
C GLY A 28 -7.19 20.48 -14.73
N GLU A 29 -8.52 20.46 -14.56
CA GLU A 29 -9.26 19.22 -14.28
C GLU A 29 -9.29 18.28 -15.49
N LYS A 30 -9.37 18.82 -16.72
CA LYS A 30 -9.30 18.01 -17.94
C LYS A 30 -7.93 17.34 -18.09
N LEU A 31 -6.85 18.07 -17.85
CA LEU A 31 -5.49 17.54 -17.89
C LEU A 31 -5.24 16.48 -16.81
N ARG A 32 -5.75 16.67 -15.58
CA ARG A 32 -5.70 15.64 -14.54
C ARG A 32 -6.45 14.38 -14.95
N ASN A 33 -7.64 14.52 -15.53
CA ASN A 33 -8.42 13.38 -15.99
C ASN A 33 -7.77 12.64 -17.18
N LEU A 34 -7.13 13.36 -18.11
CA LEU A 34 -6.32 12.76 -19.17
C LEU A 34 -5.12 11.99 -18.63
N PHE A 35 -4.43 12.55 -17.63
CA PHE A 35 -3.30 11.87 -16.98
C PHE A 35 -3.75 10.62 -16.22
N ARG A 36 -4.85 10.69 -15.46
CA ARG A 36 -5.48 9.53 -14.81
C ARG A 36 -5.78 8.44 -15.82
N LEU A 37 -6.41 8.80 -16.94
CA LEU A 37 -6.75 7.86 -18.01
C LEU A 37 -5.49 7.20 -18.57
N TYR A 38 -4.50 8.01 -18.96
CA TYR A 38 -3.21 7.52 -19.48
C TYR A 38 -2.56 6.49 -18.55
N VAL A 39 -2.40 6.84 -17.27
CA VAL A 39 -1.80 5.96 -16.26
C VAL A 39 -2.62 4.68 -16.06
N SER A 40 -3.96 4.78 -16.07
CA SER A 40 -4.84 3.61 -15.89
C SER A 40 -4.85 2.63 -17.07
N THR A 41 -4.53 3.11 -18.28
CA THR A 41 -4.56 2.29 -19.51
C THR A 41 -3.28 1.50 -19.77
N ILE A 42 -2.20 1.79 -19.06
CA ILE A 42 -0.88 1.16 -19.25
C ILE A 42 -0.57 0.28 -18.04
N PRO A 43 -0.60 -1.06 -18.18
CA PRO A 43 -0.37 -1.99 -17.06
C PRO A 43 0.96 -1.76 -16.32
N GLU A 44 2.01 -1.34 -17.04
CA GLU A 44 3.33 -1.05 -16.49
C GLU A 44 3.33 0.15 -15.54
N LEU A 45 2.34 1.05 -15.66
CA LEU A 45 2.18 2.23 -14.81
C LEU A 45 1.31 1.96 -13.58
N LYS A 46 1.00 0.70 -13.27
CA LYS A 46 0.14 0.35 -12.13
C LYS A 46 0.64 0.93 -10.80
N SER A 47 1.95 0.91 -10.55
CA SER A 47 2.56 1.55 -9.37
C SER A 47 2.28 3.06 -9.34
N SER A 48 2.45 3.75 -10.47
CA SER A 48 2.15 5.18 -10.59
C SER A 48 0.67 5.50 -10.41
N GLU A 49 -0.23 4.60 -10.85
CA GLU A 49 -1.67 4.72 -10.61
C GLU A 49 -1.98 4.77 -9.10
N TYR A 50 -1.34 3.88 -8.33
CA TYR A 50 -1.52 3.87 -6.87
C TYR A 50 -0.89 5.06 -6.17
N ALA A 51 0.26 5.54 -6.66
CA ALA A 51 0.87 6.75 -6.15
C ALA A 51 -0.06 7.96 -6.35
N LEU A 52 -0.68 8.08 -7.53
CA LEU A 52 -1.67 9.13 -7.78
C LEU A 52 -2.88 8.99 -6.83
N LYS A 53 -3.44 7.78 -6.70
CA LYS A 53 -4.56 7.52 -5.78
C LYS A 53 -4.21 7.81 -4.32
N ARG A 54 -2.96 7.59 -3.87
CA ARG A 54 -2.52 7.97 -2.51
C ARG A 54 -2.62 9.46 -2.29
N VAL A 55 -2.16 10.25 -3.26
CA VAL A 55 -2.16 11.71 -3.14
C VAL A 55 -3.59 12.22 -3.13
N GLU A 56 -4.44 11.71 -4.03
CA GLU A 56 -5.84 12.13 -4.13
C GLU A 56 -6.68 11.77 -2.90
N LYS A 57 -6.38 10.63 -2.28
CA LYS A 57 -7.12 10.13 -1.10
C LYS A 57 -6.36 10.31 0.20
N LYS A 58 -5.34 11.18 0.22
CA LYS A 58 -4.42 11.34 1.35
C LYS A 58 -5.16 11.55 2.67
N GLU A 59 -6.11 12.48 2.69
CA GLU A 59 -6.85 12.82 3.91
C GLU A 59 -7.65 11.63 4.47
N ILE A 60 -8.30 10.86 3.58
CA ILE A 60 -9.09 9.68 3.97
C ILE A 60 -8.16 8.57 4.48
N ILE A 61 -7.03 8.35 3.80
CA ILE A 61 -6.03 7.37 4.23
C ILE A 61 -5.44 7.76 5.59
N ASP A 62 -5.10 9.03 5.78
CA ASP A 62 -4.55 9.55 7.05
C ASP A 62 -5.59 9.45 8.18
N GLU A 63 -6.88 9.65 7.90
CA GLU A 63 -7.98 9.42 8.85
C GLU A 63 -8.05 7.94 9.27
N HIS A 64 -8.04 7.01 8.31
CA HIS A 64 -8.03 5.58 8.61
C HIS A 64 -6.81 5.17 9.41
N LEU A 65 -5.63 5.64 9.02
CA LEU A 65 -4.38 5.33 9.71
C LEU A 65 -4.42 5.79 11.17
N LYS A 66 -4.96 6.98 11.44
CA LYS A 66 -5.17 7.47 12.82
C LYS A 66 -6.12 6.56 13.61
N ASN A 67 -7.24 6.16 13.00
CA ASN A 67 -8.21 5.29 13.66
C ASN A 67 -7.65 3.89 13.93
N ILE A 68 -6.75 3.38 13.07
CA ILE A 68 -6.05 2.12 13.29
C ILE A 68 -5.08 2.26 14.46
N TRP A 69 -4.26 3.30 14.48
CA TRP A 69 -3.31 3.52 15.58
C TRP A 69 -3.98 3.70 16.93
N ALA A 70 -5.18 4.30 16.97
CA ALA A 70 -5.98 4.39 18.19
C ALA A 70 -6.31 3.01 18.80
N GLU A 71 -6.50 1.96 17.99
CA GLU A 71 -6.72 0.60 18.50
C GLU A 71 -5.43 0.03 19.14
N TYR A 72 -4.27 0.38 18.58
CA TYR A 72 -2.96 -0.03 19.09
C TYR A 72 -2.49 0.77 20.31
N GLU A 73 -3.12 1.89 20.66
CA GLU A 73 -2.77 2.67 21.86
C GLU A 73 -3.02 1.90 23.17
N HIS A 74 -3.92 0.91 23.14
CA HIS A 74 -4.34 0.16 24.32
C HIS A 74 -3.83 -1.29 24.33
N THR A 75 -3.31 -1.79 23.20
CA THR A 75 -2.84 -3.17 23.08
C THR A 75 -1.90 -3.34 21.88
N ASP A 76 -0.91 -4.21 22.01
CA ASP A 76 -0.01 -4.58 20.91
C ASP A 76 -0.69 -5.52 19.88
N PHE A 77 -1.78 -6.19 20.27
CA PHE A 77 -2.51 -7.16 19.46
C PHE A 77 -4.03 -6.96 19.52
N PRO A 78 -4.58 -5.89 18.91
CA PRO A 78 -6.01 -5.61 18.84
C PRO A 78 -6.89 -6.81 18.48
N THR A 79 -6.43 -7.69 17.57
CA THR A 79 -7.25 -8.83 17.12
C THR A 79 -7.51 -9.88 18.20
N GLU A 80 -6.66 -9.98 19.24
CA GLU A 80 -6.83 -10.93 20.35
C GLU A 80 -8.03 -10.60 21.23
N GLN A 81 -8.50 -9.34 21.19
CA GLN A 81 -9.62 -8.86 22.00
C GLN A 81 -10.97 -8.96 21.26
N TRP A 82 -10.97 -9.37 19.99
CA TRP A 82 -12.20 -9.44 19.19
C TRP A 82 -12.96 -10.73 19.45
N ASP A 83 -14.28 -10.61 19.56
CA ASP A 83 -15.15 -11.77 19.64
C ASP A 83 -15.26 -12.51 18.29
N GLU A 84 -15.70 -13.76 18.35
CA GLU A 84 -15.83 -14.63 17.18
C GLU A 84 -16.87 -14.10 16.18
N GLU A 85 -17.90 -13.38 16.64
CA GLU A 85 -18.93 -12.81 15.77
C GLU A 85 -18.34 -11.71 14.87
N LYS A 86 -17.59 -10.79 15.46
CA LYS A 86 -16.85 -9.73 14.77
C LYS A 86 -15.88 -10.31 13.75
N VAL A 87 -15.07 -11.30 14.14
CA VAL A 87 -14.09 -11.93 13.24
C VAL A 87 -14.80 -12.62 12.07
N ASN A 88 -15.89 -13.36 12.32
CA ASN A 88 -16.63 -14.06 11.27
C ASN A 88 -17.31 -13.10 10.29
N LYS A 89 -17.90 -12.01 10.80
CA LYS A 89 -18.49 -10.95 9.98
C LYS A 89 -17.44 -10.31 9.08
N LEU A 90 -16.34 -9.84 9.66
CA LEU A 90 -15.25 -9.21 8.92
C LEU A 90 -14.68 -10.15 7.86
N THR A 91 -14.44 -11.42 8.21
CA THR A 91 -13.89 -12.39 7.26
C THR A 91 -14.84 -12.64 6.09
N SER A 92 -16.14 -12.67 6.34
CA SER A 92 -17.15 -12.83 5.29
C SER A 92 -17.13 -11.64 4.32
N GLU A 93 -17.09 -10.41 4.85
CA GLU A 93 -16.97 -9.18 4.04
C GLU A 93 -15.68 -9.19 3.20
N LEU A 94 -14.54 -9.57 3.79
CA LEU A 94 -13.25 -9.63 3.10
C LEU A 94 -13.19 -10.74 2.02
N ILE A 95 -13.94 -11.83 2.19
CA ILE A 95 -14.07 -12.87 1.16
C ILE A 95 -14.92 -12.35 0.00
N GLU A 96 -16.04 -11.66 0.28
CA GLU A 96 -16.95 -11.12 -0.75
C GLU A 96 -16.22 -10.19 -1.72
N ILE A 97 -15.30 -9.37 -1.21
CA ILE A 97 -14.48 -8.47 -2.03
C ILE A 97 -13.20 -9.12 -2.59
N ASN A 98 -13.03 -10.45 -2.48
CA ASN A 98 -11.86 -11.19 -2.98
C ASN A 98 -10.50 -10.80 -2.35
N VAL A 99 -10.53 -10.25 -1.13
CA VAL A 99 -9.31 -9.95 -0.38
C VAL A 99 -8.81 -11.21 0.32
N LEU A 100 -9.71 -12.00 0.93
CA LEU A 100 -9.39 -13.28 1.57
C LEU A 100 -9.96 -14.48 0.79
N PHE A 101 -9.28 -15.62 0.91
CA PHE A 101 -9.79 -16.93 0.50
C PHE A 101 -9.83 -17.88 1.70
N LYS A 102 -10.91 -18.65 1.79
CA LYS A 102 -11.02 -19.76 2.74
C LYS A 102 -10.25 -20.97 2.21
N VAL A 103 -9.31 -21.47 2.99
CA VAL A 103 -8.49 -22.66 2.66
C VAL A 103 -8.75 -23.85 3.58
N GLY A 104 -9.49 -23.64 4.66
CA GLY A 104 -9.89 -24.66 5.61
C GLY A 104 -10.95 -24.14 6.58
N GLU A 105 -11.32 -24.94 7.57
CA GLU A 105 -12.23 -24.49 8.63
C GLU A 105 -11.52 -23.44 9.50
N LYS A 106 -12.11 -22.23 9.57
CA LYS A 106 -11.51 -21.04 10.23
C LYS A 106 -10.10 -20.68 9.74
N GLN A 107 -9.68 -21.17 8.56
CA GLN A 107 -8.38 -20.88 7.97
C GLN A 107 -8.56 -20.04 6.70
N TYR A 108 -7.96 -18.86 6.72
CA TYR A 108 -8.07 -17.86 5.66
C TYR A 108 -6.68 -17.41 5.24
N ILE A 109 -6.54 -16.99 3.98
CA ILE A 109 -5.31 -16.36 3.48
C ILE A 109 -5.66 -15.20 2.54
N PRO A 110 -4.84 -14.14 2.50
CA PRO A 110 -4.98 -13.10 1.49
C PRO A 110 -4.77 -13.65 0.08
N SER A 111 -5.59 -13.19 -0.85
CA SER A 111 -5.52 -13.55 -2.26
C SER A 111 -4.15 -13.22 -2.86
N ASN A 112 -3.72 -14.01 -3.85
CA ASN A 112 -2.43 -13.77 -4.51
C ASN A 112 -2.38 -12.37 -5.15
N LYS A 113 -3.50 -11.91 -5.72
CA LYS A 113 -3.63 -10.56 -6.27
C LYS A 113 -3.42 -9.50 -5.20
N PHE A 114 -4.14 -9.60 -4.08
CA PHE A 114 -4.00 -8.68 -2.95
C PHE A 114 -2.55 -8.64 -2.44
N ARG A 115 -1.97 -9.82 -2.18
CA ARG A 115 -0.59 -9.95 -1.65
C ARG A 115 0.46 -9.39 -2.62
N SER A 116 0.30 -9.59 -3.92
CA SER A 116 1.23 -9.06 -4.92
C SER A 116 1.20 -7.54 -4.97
N LEU A 117 -0.02 -6.97 -4.97
CA LEU A 117 -0.19 -5.53 -4.95
C LEU A 117 0.32 -4.93 -3.64
N PHE A 118 0.04 -5.57 -2.51
CA PHE A 118 0.53 -5.14 -1.20
C PHE A 118 2.05 -5.00 -1.17
N LYS A 119 2.80 -6.00 -1.67
CA LYS A 119 4.28 -5.94 -1.69
C LYS A 119 4.80 -4.78 -2.52
N MET A 120 4.19 -4.54 -3.69
CA MET A 120 4.52 -3.40 -4.54
C MET A 120 4.26 -2.08 -3.80
N LEU A 121 3.08 -1.92 -3.21
CA LEU A 121 2.73 -0.71 -2.48
C LEU A 121 3.61 -0.46 -1.26
N LEU A 122 3.89 -1.50 -0.47
CA LEU A 122 4.77 -1.39 0.69
C LEU A 122 6.16 -0.90 0.26
N HIS A 123 6.72 -1.47 -0.81
CA HIS A 123 7.99 -1.02 -1.36
C HIS A 123 7.93 0.45 -1.80
N ASP A 124 6.89 0.84 -2.54
CA ASP A 124 6.77 2.20 -3.08
C ASP A 124 6.61 3.23 -1.94
N ILE A 125 5.70 2.97 -0.99
CA ILE A 125 5.45 3.86 0.15
C ILE A 125 6.70 4.01 1.01
N THR A 126 7.39 2.91 1.33
CA THR A 126 8.62 2.97 2.14
C THR A 126 9.79 3.63 1.40
N THR A 127 9.78 3.64 0.08
CA THR A 127 10.78 4.34 -0.73
C THR A 127 10.50 5.83 -0.84
N GLU A 128 9.24 6.20 -1.04
CA GLU A 128 8.77 7.59 -1.18
C GLU A 128 8.74 8.34 0.15
N SER A 129 8.30 7.67 1.23
CA SER A 129 8.08 8.25 2.55
C SER A 129 9.13 7.76 3.54
N LYS A 130 10.31 8.38 3.51
CA LYS A 130 11.44 7.97 4.36
C LYS A 130 11.19 8.15 5.86
N ASP A 131 10.30 9.07 6.22
CA ASP A 131 9.98 9.40 7.61
C ASP A 131 8.85 8.52 8.19
N MET A 132 8.18 7.73 7.35
CA MET A 132 7.15 6.79 7.77
C MET A 132 7.80 5.46 8.18
N ASP A 133 7.38 4.90 9.31
CA ASP A 133 7.79 3.57 9.74
C ASP A 133 7.15 2.47 8.88
N GLU A 134 7.78 1.30 8.82
CA GLU A 134 7.37 0.23 7.92
C GLU A 134 6.00 -0.38 8.28
N TYR A 135 5.57 -0.29 9.54
CA TYR A 135 4.25 -0.78 9.97
C TYR A 135 3.14 0.19 9.56
N SER A 136 3.35 1.50 9.74
CA SER A 136 2.47 2.53 9.16
C SER A 136 2.38 2.41 7.64
N ALA A 137 3.51 2.17 6.96
CA ALA A 137 3.52 1.97 5.51
C ALA A 137 2.71 0.73 5.09
N ALA A 138 2.77 -0.36 5.87
CA ALA A 138 1.93 -1.54 5.65
C ALA A 138 0.45 -1.24 5.88
N CYS A 139 0.09 -0.49 6.92
CA CYS A 139 -1.27 -0.01 7.13
C CYS A 139 -1.78 0.82 5.95
N VAL A 140 -1.00 1.78 5.47
CA VAL A 140 -1.34 2.59 4.28
C VAL A 140 -1.56 1.70 3.05
N ALA A 141 -0.65 0.76 2.77
CA ALA A 141 -0.79 -0.16 1.65
C ALA A 141 -2.10 -0.97 1.74
N THR A 142 -2.42 -1.51 2.91
CA THR A 142 -3.63 -2.30 3.14
C THR A 142 -4.90 -1.46 3.04
N ILE A 143 -4.94 -0.25 3.61
CA ILE A 143 -6.06 0.71 3.47
C ILE A 143 -6.35 0.97 1.99
N GLN A 144 -5.32 1.31 1.21
CA GLN A 144 -5.48 1.59 -0.22
C GLN A 144 -6.09 0.41 -0.97
N LEU A 145 -5.65 -0.81 -0.68
CA LEU A 145 -6.16 -2.01 -1.34
C LEU A 145 -7.59 -2.32 -0.89
N LEU A 146 -7.93 -2.17 0.39
CA LEU A 146 -9.30 -2.35 0.85
C LEU A 146 -10.26 -1.35 0.19
N MET A 147 -9.85 -0.09 0.05
CA MET A 147 -10.63 0.91 -0.68
C MET A 147 -10.81 0.56 -2.17
N GLU A 148 -9.81 -0.04 -2.82
CA GLU A 148 -9.90 -0.44 -4.23
C GLU A 148 -10.73 -1.72 -4.42
N PHE A 149 -10.46 -2.79 -3.68
CA PHE A 149 -11.18 -4.06 -3.79
C PHE A 149 -12.64 -3.92 -3.35
N GLY A 150 -12.88 -3.06 -2.36
CA GLY A 150 -14.21 -2.71 -1.90
C GLY A 150 -14.91 -1.64 -2.72
N VAL A 151 -14.30 -1.10 -3.78
CA VAL A 151 -14.89 -0.05 -4.64
C VAL A 151 -15.50 1.12 -3.83
N GLU A 152 -14.82 1.51 -2.74
CA GLU A 152 -15.28 2.54 -1.79
C GLU A 152 -16.62 2.27 -1.09
N THR A 153 -17.16 1.05 -1.15
CA THR A 153 -18.43 0.69 -0.47
C THR A 153 -18.24 0.16 0.94
N LEU A 154 -16.99 -0.12 1.34
CA LEU A 154 -16.70 -0.60 2.68
C LEU A 154 -16.95 0.49 3.72
N SER A 155 -17.53 0.11 4.85
CA SER A 155 -17.69 1.00 5.98
C SER A 155 -16.32 1.42 6.54
N LYS A 156 -16.27 2.58 7.21
CA LYS A 156 -15.01 3.04 7.83
C LYS A 156 -14.46 2.03 8.84
N GLU A 157 -15.35 1.39 9.58
CA GLU A 157 -15.04 0.32 10.53
C GLU A 157 -14.47 -0.92 9.82
N THR A 158 -15.10 -1.36 8.72
CA THR A 158 -14.60 -2.50 7.92
C THR A 158 -13.19 -2.23 7.37
N VAL A 159 -12.91 -1.00 6.91
CA VAL A 159 -11.56 -0.65 6.44
C VAL A 159 -10.55 -0.65 7.60
N ARG A 160 -10.90 -0.09 8.76
CA ARG A 160 -10.05 -0.10 9.96
C ARG A 160 -9.75 -1.53 10.41
N ASP A 161 -10.80 -2.29 10.69
CA ASP A 161 -10.72 -3.65 11.25
C ASP A 161 -10.09 -4.60 10.24
N GLY A 162 -10.47 -4.49 8.96
CA GLY A 162 -9.85 -5.25 7.88
C GLY A 162 -8.36 -4.96 7.77
N THR A 163 -7.93 -3.71 7.96
CA THR A 163 -6.51 -3.35 7.91
C THR A 163 -5.73 -4.01 9.02
N ILE A 164 -6.21 -3.89 10.26
CA ILE A 164 -5.61 -4.50 11.46
C ILE A 164 -5.52 -6.03 11.27
N PHE A 165 -6.65 -6.65 10.93
CA PHE A 165 -6.76 -8.11 10.80
C PHE A 165 -5.82 -8.68 9.73
N ILE A 166 -5.80 -8.06 8.55
CA ILE A 166 -4.96 -8.51 7.44
C ILE A 166 -3.48 -8.31 7.76
N ASN A 167 -3.14 -7.21 8.41
CA ASN A 167 -1.75 -6.90 8.72
C ASN A 167 -1.18 -7.82 9.79
N GLU A 168 -1.86 -7.99 10.92
CA GLU A 168 -1.43 -8.90 11.99
C GLU A 168 -1.39 -10.35 11.51
N GLY A 169 -2.44 -10.79 10.81
CA GLY A 169 -2.52 -12.18 10.36
C GLY A 169 -1.47 -12.56 9.33
N TRP A 170 -1.09 -11.62 8.43
CA TRP A 170 -0.29 -11.99 7.25
C TRP A 170 0.70 -10.95 6.74
N MET A 171 0.41 -9.65 6.79
CA MET A 171 1.22 -8.67 6.05
C MET A 171 2.39 -8.05 6.84
N PHE A 172 2.32 -7.97 8.17
CA PHE A 172 3.40 -7.36 8.97
C PHE A 172 4.73 -8.11 8.90
N VAL A 173 4.74 -9.38 8.48
CA VAL A 173 5.98 -10.10 8.17
C VAL A 173 6.80 -9.39 7.08
N TYR A 174 6.14 -8.78 6.10
CA TYR A 174 6.80 -8.03 5.03
C TYR A 174 7.32 -6.68 5.54
N ALA A 175 6.54 -5.97 6.36
CA ALA A 175 6.99 -4.74 7.01
C ALA A 175 8.25 -4.98 7.85
N THR A 176 8.24 -6.06 8.63
CA THR A 176 9.38 -6.49 9.45
C THR A 176 10.60 -6.79 8.58
N ALA A 177 10.42 -7.49 7.45
CA ALA A 177 11.51 -7.75 6.52
C ALA A 177 12.10 -6.46 5.91
N VAL A 178 11.25 -5.48 5.55
CA VAL A 178 11.71 -4.18 5.03
C VAL A 178 12.46 -3.39 6.11
N LYS A 179 11.96 -3.38 7.35
CA LYS A 179 12.61 -2.73 8.49
C LYS A 179 14.00 -3.32 8.73
N ASN A 180 14.10 -4.65 8.80
CA ASN A 180 15.38 -5.34 8.99
C ASN A 180 16.37 -5.04 7.83
N ALA A 181 15.89 -5.00 6.59
CA ALA A 181 16.73 -4.65 5.44
C ALA A 181 17.23 -3.20 5.52
N ARG A 182 16.38 -2.25 5.93
CA ARG A 182 16.74 -0.84 6.11
C ARG A 182 17.75 -0.66 7.24
N GLU A 183 17.56 -1.35 8.36
CA GLU A 183 18.49 -1.36 9.50
C GLU A 183 19.85 -1.94 9.09
N PHE A 184 19.87 -3.08 8.38
CA PHE A 184 21.09 -3.67 7.83
C PHE A 184 21.84 -2.71 6.90
N MET A 185 21.12 -1.99 6.03
CA MET A 185 21.74 -1.00 5.14
C MET A 185 22.30 0.21 5.91
N LYS A 186 21.68 0.62 7.02
CA LYS A 186 22.21 1.67 7.91
C LYS A 186 23.48 1.18 8.61
N THR A 187 23.50 -0.02 9.16
CA THR A 187 24.68 -0.58 9.86
C THR A 187 25.83 -0.84 8.90
N LYS A 188 25.58 -1.36 7.69
CA LYS A 188 26.61 -1.52 6.65
C LYS A 188 27.22 -0.19 6.21
N LYS A 189 26.43 0.89 6.15
CA LYS A 189 26.96 2.24 5.88
C LYS A 189 27.81 2.79 7.04
N LEU A 190 27.51 2.39 8.28
CA LEU A 190 28.26 2.77 9.47
C LEU A 190 29.56 1.98 9.64
N PHE A 191 29.67 0.79 9.02
CA PHE A 191 30.88 -0.03 9.00
C PHE A 191 31.28 -0.43 7.58
N PRO A 192 31.85 0.49 6.77
CA PRO A 192 32.31 0.18 5.41
C PRO A 192 33.51 -0.78 5.39
N GLU A 193 34.22 -0.92 6.52
CA GLU A 193 35.51 -1.62 6.65
C GLU A 193 35.49 -2.60 7.85
N ALA A 194 34.56 -3.54 7.88
CA ALA A 194 34.94 -4.86 8.40
C ALA A 194 35.75 -5.53 7.28
N GLU A 195 36.97 -5.04 7.07
CA GLU A 195 37.94 -5.64 6.15
C GLU A 195 38.02 -7.12 6.46
N MET A 196 37.75 -7.93 5.43
CA MET A 196 38.03 -9.36 5.48
C MET A 196 39.45 -9.55 6.01
N PRO A 197 39.70 -10.47 6.96
CA PRO A 197 41.04 -10.71 7.46
C PRO A 197 41.93 -11.01 6.25
N VAL A 198 42.93 -10.16 6.03
CA VAL A 198 43.97 -10.38 5.04
C VAL A 198 44.55 -11.76 5.34
N GLN A 199 44.39 -12.70 4.41
CA GLN A 199 45.08 -13.98 4.51
C GLN A 199 46.58 -13.66 4.49
N THR A 200 47.23 -13.72 5.65
CA THR A 200 48.67 -13.82 5.73
C THR A 200 49.02 -15.19 5.17
N VAL A 201 49.41 -15.22 3.90
CA VAL A 201 50.01 -16.40 3.29
C VAL A 201 51.39 -16.62 3.93
N PRO A 202 51.73 -17.86 4.33
CA PRO A 202 52.98 -18.19 5.04
C PRO A 202 54.24 -17.95 4.22
#